data_AF-A0A4Q9HCJ1-F1
#
_entry.id   AF-A0A4Q9HCJ1-F1
#
_cell.length_a   1.000
_cell.length_b   1.000
_cell.length_c   1.000
_cell.angle_alpha   90.00
_cell.angle_beta   90.00
_cell.angle_gamma   90.00
#
_symmetry.space_group_name_H-M   'P 1'
#
loop_
_entity.id
_entity.type
_entity.pdbx_description
1 polymer ?
#
loop_
_entity_poly.entity_id
_entity_poly.type
_entity_poly.pdbx_seq_one_letter_code
_entity_poly.pdbx_strand_id
1 'polypeptide(L)'
;MKNHFNTRKIAVVGMIISATSFNAVAKADWHYAGSFDYINQQDSLTTAQFLQQAAIAGMKEVSTGKLAAEKATDQKIKAFGQMMVDDHTKANEELRSLAKLKKVNLPMSRPEGELRPDGRVDSSPENMKDTSRTKNAGGEAGNTGLAKKNANDATEADVTNAIEKLNNLSGASFDKAYVEMMVVDHQNAVFLFEKASQSADLEVKAYANKYLPTLQKHLKQIKALAK
;
A
#
# COMPACT_ATOMS: atom_id res chain seq x y z
N MET A 1 33.87 0.84 -38.82
CA MET A 1 34.12 1.39 -37.46
C MET A 1 33.42 0.49 -36.46
N LYS A 2 34.12 0.11 -35.39
CA LYS A 2 33.71 -0.91 -34.42
C LYS A 2 32.66 -0.36 -33.44
N ASN A 3 31.68 -1.21 -33.15
CA ASN A 3 30.70 -1.29 -32.07
C ASN A 3 30.82 -0.34 -30.88
N HIS A 4 29.68 0.11 -30.34
CA HIS A 4 29.37 -0.05 -28.91
C HIS A 4 27.84 -0.06 -28.70
N PHE A 5 27.26 -1.26 -28.62
CA PHE A 5 25.97 -1.47 -27.96
C PHE A 5 26.24 -1.52 -26.44
N ASN A 6 25.73 -0.55 -25.69
CA ASN A 6 25.73 -0.61 -24.23
C ASN A 6 24.56 -1.49 -23.77
N THR A 7 24.83 -2.77 -23.54
CA THR A 7 23.92 -3.66 -22.80
C THR A 7 24.04 -3.35 -21.32
N ARG A 8 23.07 -2.60 -20.77
CA ARG A 8 22.87 -2.52 -19.32
C ARG A 8 22.40 -3.88 -18.83
N LYS A 9 23.30 -4.63 -18.19
CA LYS A 9 22.95 -5.81 -17.40
C LYS A 9 22.09 -5.35 -16.22
N ILE A 10 20.77 -5.44 -16.35
CA ILE A 10 19.87 -5.36 -15.21
C ILE A 10 20.00 -6.70 -14.49
N ALA A 11 20.76 -6.73 -13.40
CA ALA A 11 20.76 -7.88 -12.49
C ALA A 11 19.40 -7.89 -11.77
N VAL A 12 18.42 -8.54 -12.38
CA VAL A 12 17.19 -8.92 -11.71
C VAL A 12 17.59 -9.94 -10.65
N VAL A 13 17.69 -9.52 -9.39
CA VAL A 13 17.75 -10.44 -8.25
C VAL A 13 16.33 -10.96 -8.02
N GLY A 14 15.85 -11.75 -8.99
CA GLY A 14 14.70 -12.60 -8.83
C GLY A 14 15.15 -13.81 -8.04
N MET A 15 14.98 -13.76 -6.72
CA MET A 15 15.27 -14.90 -5.86
C MET A 15 14.20 -15.97 -6.13
N ILE A 16 14.56 -16.99 -6.90
CA ILE A 16 13.78 -18.22 -7.04
C ILE A 16 13.77 -18.90 -5.68
N ILE A 17 12.67 -18.78 -4.94
CA ILE A 17 12.46 -19.58 -3.73
C ILE A 17 12.02 -20.96 -4.20
N SER A 18 12.93 -21.94 -4.10
CA SER A 18 12.62 -23.35 -4.32
C SER A 18 11.49 -23.77 -3.38
N ALA A 19 10.35 -24.12 -3.95
CA ALA A 19 9.20 -24.60 -3.21
C ALA A 19 9.44 -26.05 -2.76
N THR A 20 9.47 -26.26 -1.45
CA THR A 20 9.15 -27.55 -0.86
C THR A 20 7.85 -27.41 -0.05
N SER A 21 6.83 -28.08 -0.60
CA SER A 21 5.76 -28.82 0.08
C SER A 21 4.75 -28.06 0.96
N PHE A 22 3.51 -27.98 0.46
CA PHE A 22 2.23 -27.64 1.12
C PHE A 22 2.09 -26.22 1.73
N ASN A 23 2.00 -25.19 0.87
CA ASN A 23 1.26 -23.94 1.13
C ASN A 23 1.21 -23.04 -0.13
N ALA A 24 0.79 -23.60 -1.26
CA ALA A 24 0.75 -22.88 -2.55
C ALA A 24 -0.36 -21.80 -2.64
N VAL A 25 -1.19 -21.62 -1.62
CA VAL A 25 -2.25 -20.57 -1.60
C VAL A 25 -1.76 -19.24 -1.02
N ALA A 26 -0.66 -19.20 -0.26
CA ALA A 26 -0.22 -17.96 0.41
C ALA A 26 0.87 -17.17 -0.35
N LYS A 27 1.65 -17.82 -1.23
CA LYS A 27 2.83 -17.20 -1.86
C LYS A 27 2.57 -16.49 -3.19
N ALA A 28 1.42 -16.69 -3.83
CA ALA A 28 1.20 -16.21 -5.20
C ALA A 28 0.47 -14.84 -5.31
N ASP A 29 -0.19 -14.37 -4.25
CA ASP A 29 -1.22 -13.33 -4.41
C ASP A 29 -0.98 -12.02 -3.64
N TRP A 30 0.15 -11.86 -2.93
CA TRP A 30 0.54 -10.57 -2.34
C TRP A 30 1.27 -9.66 -3.33
N HIS A 31 1.35 -10.07 -4.59
CA HIS A 31 1.93 -9.29 -5.66
C HIS A 31 1.05 -8.07 -5.96
N TYR A 32 1.37 -6.97 -5.29
CA TYR A 32 1.05 -5.61 -5.72
C TYR A 32 1.87 -5.30 -6.99
N ALA A 33 1.70 -6.10 -8.03
CA ALA A 33 2.54 -6.09 -9.24
C ALA A 33 2.15 -4.99 -10.23
N GLY A 34 1.08 -4.23 -9.98
CA GLY A 34 0.64 -3.16 -10.89
C GLY A 34 1.54 -1.92 -10.87
N SER A 35 1.83 -1.39 -9.68
CA SER A 35 2.47 -0.06 -9.56
C SER A 35 3.95 -0.06 -9.31
N PHE A 36 4.45 -0.99 -8.51
CA PHE A 36 5.86 -1.01 -8.15
C PHE A 36 6.76 -1.46 -9.32
N ASP A 37 6.27 -2.38 -10.15
CA ASP A 37 6.98 -2.82 -11.36
C ASP A 37 7.07 -1.73 -12.43
N TYR A 38 6.09 -0.82 -12.47
CA TYR A 38 6.09 0.33 -13.36
C TYR A 38 7.09 1.42 -12.91
N ILE A 39 7.09 1.78 -11.61
CA ILE A 39 8.06 2.76 -11.10
C ILE A 39 9.49 2.26 -11.13
N ASN A 40 9.73 0.95 -11.07
CA ASN A 40 11.05 0.36 -11.26
C ASN A 40 11.64 0.67 -12.65
N GLN A 41 10.80 0.90 -13.66
CA GLN A 41 11.22 1.17 -15.03
C GLN A 41 11.39 2.66 -15.36
N GLN A 42 10.85 3.57 -14.55
CA GLN A 42 10.88 5.01 -14.83
C GLN A 42 12.12 5.68 -14.22
N ASP A 43 12.84 6.50 -15.00
CA ASP A 43 14.04 7.21 -14.55
C ASP A 43 13.76 8.25 -13.46
N SER A 44 12.56 8.83 -13.43
CA SER A 44 12.12 9.77 -12.39
C SER A 44 10.63 9.62 -12.10
N LEU A 45 10.25 9.89 -10.85
CA LEU A 45 8.85 9.95 -10.41
C LEU A 45 8.34 11.37 -10.47
N THR A 46 7.13 11.56 -10.99
CA THR A 46 6.44 12.85 -10.84
C THR A 46 6.01 13.05 -9.38
N THR A 47 5.87 14.31 -8.96
CA THR A 47 5.32 14.67 -7.65
C THR A 47 3.96 14.00 -7.41
N ALA A 48 3.08 14.00 -8.40
CA ALA A 48 1.75 13.38 -8.27
C ALA A 48 1.83 11.87 -8.05
N GLN A 49 2.62 11.16 -8.86
CA GLN A 49 2.80 9.70 -8.71
C GLN A 49 3.35 9.35 -7.32
N PHE A 50 4.38 10.06 -6.84
CA PHE A 50 4.91 9.81 -5.51
C PHE A 50 3.86 10.00 -4.43
N LEU A 51 3.18 11.15 -4.42
CA LEU A 51 2.22 11.49 -3.37
C LEU A 51 1.03 10.53 -3.35
N GLN A 52 0.52 10.14 -4.51
CA GLN A 52 -0.58 9.19 -4.61
C GLN A 52 -0.19 7.79 -4.14
N GLN A 53 0.97 7.29 -4.58
CA GLN A 53 1.45 5.97 -4.17
C GLN A 53 1.81 5.90 -2.69
N ALA A 54 2.48 6.94 -2.16
CA ALA A 54 2.80 7.02 -0.74
C ALA A 54 1.51 7.05 0.11
N ALA A 55 0.45 7.71 -0.36
CA ALA A 55 -0.82 7.75 0.35
C ALA A 55 -1.49 6.36 0.37
N ILE A 56 -1.56 5.68 -0.77
CA ILE A 56 -2.14 4.33 -0.86
C ILE A 56 -1.40 3.35 0.05
N ALA A 57 -0.06 3.33 -0.03
CA ALA A 57 0.79 2.47 0.79
C ALA A 57 0.60 2.77 2.28
N GLY A 58 0.69 4.06 2.66
CA GLY A 58 0.56 4.48 4.05
C GLY A 58 -0.81 4.15 4.65
N MET A 59 -1.89 4.20 3.88
CA MET A 59 -3.22 3.80 4.36
C MET A 59 -3.32 2.28 4.56
N LYS A 60 -2.81 1.49 3.62
CA LYS A 60 -2.74 0.02 3.75
C LYS A 60 -1.96 -0.36 5.00
N GLU A 61 -0.82 0.28 5.26
CA GLU A 61 0.04 0.01 6.42
C GLU A 61 -0.65 0.35 7.74
N VAL A 62 -1.39 1.46 7.82
CA VAL A 62 -2.20 1.77 9.01
C VAL A 62 -3.30 0.73 9.23
N SER A 63 -4.06 0.38 8.19
CA SER A 63 -5.17 -0.57 8.32
C SER A 63 -4.70 -1.98 8.70
N THR A 64 -3.65 -2.46 8.03
CA THR A 64 -3.08 -3.79 8.31
C THR A 64 -2.28 -3.81 9.62
N GLY A 65 -1.67 -2.70 10.03
CA GLY A 65 -1.05 -2.52 11.34
C GLY A 65 -2.05 -2.63 12.49
N LYS A 66 -3.24 -2.03 12.35
CA LYS A 66 -4.35 -2.20 13.32
C LYS A 66 -4.77 -3.67 13.45
N LEU A 67 -4.97 -4.35 12.32
CA LEU A 67 -5.27 -5.79 12.33
C LEU A 67 -4.18 -6.59 13.05
N ALA A 68 -2.90 -6.27 12.84
CA ALA A 68 -1.81 -6.96 13.51
C ALA A 68 -1.75 -6.68 15.02
N ALA A 69 -1.94 -5.44 15.44
CA ALA A 69 -2.00 -5.08 16.85
C ALA A 69 -3.11 -5.83 17.60
N GLU A 70 -4.25 -6.03 16.94
CA GLU A 70 -5.42 -6.71 17.51
C GLU A 70 -5.30 -8.25 17.45
N LYS A 71 -4.99 -8.79 16.26
CA LYS A 71 -5.21 -10.21 15.93
C LYS A 71 -3.97 -11.08 15.97
N ALA A 72 -2.76 -10.49 15.90
CA ALA A 72 -1.55 -11.30 15.87
C ALA A 72 -1.45 -12.18 17.12
N THR A 73 -0.82 -13.35 17.03
CA THR A 73 -0.58 -14.19 18.20
C THR A 73 0.80 -13.95 18.81
N ASP A 74 1.79 -13.62 17.99
CA ASP A 74 3.11 -13.21 18.46
C ASP A 74 3.08 -11.75 18.99
N GLN A 75 3.52 -11.57 20.24
CA GLN A 75 3.60 -10.26 20.89
C GLN A 75 4.50 -9.26 20.13
N LYS A 76 5.57 -9.72 19.49
CA LYS A 76 6.44 -8.87 18.68
C LYS A 76 5.74 -8.39 17.42
N ILE A 77 4.89 -9.22 16.81
CA ILE A 77 4.08 -8.83 15.66
C ILE A 77 3.00 -7.83 16.09
N LYS A 78 2.35 -8.03 17.25
CA LYS A 78 1.42 -7.02 17.81
C LYS A 78 2.10 -5.67 18.01
N ALA A 79 3.26 -5.68 18.67
CA ALA A 79 4.01 -4.46 18.95
C ALA A 79 4.49 -3.78 17.67
N PHE A 80 4.91 -4.55 16.66
CA PHE A 80 5.24 -4.03 15.35
C PHE A 80 4.00 -3.41 14.68
N GLY A 81 2.86 -4.09 14.69
CA GLY A 81 1.59 -3.56 14.18
C GLY A 81 1.20 -2.22 14.80
N GLN A 82 1.32 -2.07 16.12
CA GLN A 82 1.07 -0.80 16.80
C GLN A 82 2.05 0.29 16.36
N MET A 83 3.35 -0.03 16.27
CA MET A 83 4.37 0.90 15.78
C MET A 83 4.06 1.40 14.36
N MET A 84 3.60 0.50 13.48
CA MET A 84 3.17 0.85 12.13
C MET A 84 2.01 1.85 12.14
N VAL A 85 1.00 1.64 13.00
CA VAL A 85 -0.14 2.56 13.14
C VAL A 85 0.35 3.95 13.57
N ASP A 86 1.18 4.02 14.59
CA ASP A 86 1.63 5.29 15.16
C ASP A 86 2.48 6.09 14.16
N ASP A 87 3.49 5.44 13.58
CA ASP A 87 4.45 6.10 12.67
C ASP A 87 3.79 6.48 11.34
N HIS A 88 2.98 5.59 10.75
CA HIS A 88 2.37 5.86 9.43
C HIS A 88 1.19 6.82 9.53
N THR A 89 0.44 6.85 10.63
CA THR A 89 -0.62 7.85 10.82
C THR A 89 -0.02 9.26 10.78
N LYS A 90 1.08 9.49 11.50
CA LYS A 90 1.79 10.77 11.49
C LYS A 90 2.34 11.12 10.10
N ALA A 91 2.98 10.16 9.43
CA ALA A 91 3.48 10.37 8.07
C ALA A 91 2.35 10.75 7.09
N ASN A 92 1.22 10.05 7.16
CA ASN A 92 0.07 10.28 6.30
C ASN A 92 -0.56 11.68 6.50
N GLU A 93 -0.61 12.20 7.72
CA GLU A 93 -1.09 13.57 8.00
C GLU A 93 -0.20 14.63 7.33
N GLU A 94 1.12 14.47 7.44
CA GLU A 94 2.07 15.36 6.78
C GLU A 94 2.02 15.21 5.25
N LEU A 95 1.85 13.99 4.73
CA LEU A 95 1.70 13.72 3.30
C LEU A 95 0.46 14.41 2.72
N ARG A 96 -0.68 14.36 3.43
CA ARG A 96 -1.91 15.07 3.03
C ARG A 96 -1.70 16.57 2.98
N SER A 97 -0.96 17.13 3.93
CA SER A 97 -0.63 18.56 3.95
C SER A 97 0.26 18.93 2.77
N LEU A 98 1.25 18.10 2.46
CA LEU A 98 2.10 18.26 1.28
C LEU A 98 1.29 18.16 -0.02
N ALA A 99 0.36 17.21 -0.14
CA ALA A 99 -0.48 17.06 -1.31
C ALA A 99 -1.39 18.28 -1.54
N LYS A 100 -1.96 18.86 -0.47
CA LYS A 100 -2.70 20.13 -0.54
C LYS A 100 -1.82 21.27 -1.05
N LEU A 101 -0.59 21.39 -0.52
CA LEU A 101 0.38 22.40 -0.97
C LEU A 101 0.72 22.24 -2.46
N LYS A 102 0.89 20.99 -2.91
CA LYS A 102 1.20 20.64 -4.30
C LYS A 102 -0.02 20.59 -5.22
N LYS A 103 -1.22 20.83 -4.69
CA LYS A 103 -2.50 20.74 -5.41
C LYS A 103 -2.68 19.39 -6.11
N VAL A 104 -2.18 18.33 -5.49
CA VAL A 104 -2.34 16.95 -5.95
C VAL A 104 -3.52 16.32 -5.22
N ASN A 105 -4.45 15.76 -5.99
CA ASN A 105 -5.54 14.97 -5.43
C ASN A 105 -5.01 13.60 -5.03
N LEU A 106 -5.14 13.27 -3.76
CA LEU A 106 -4.80 11.93 -3.27
C LEU A 106 -5.98 10.98 -3.49
N PRO A 107 -5.73 9.73 -3.88
CA PRO A 107 -6.74 8.67 -3.76
C PRO A 107 -7.17 8.58 -2.29
N MET A 108 -8.46 8.32 -2.04
CA MET A 108 -9.06 8.33 -0.68
C MET A 108 -8.99 9.69 0.06
N SER A 109 -8.85 10.82 -0.65
CA SER A 109 -9.00 12.17 -0.05
C SER A 109 -10.44 12.51 0.32
N ARG A 110 -11.38 11.62 0.04
CA ARG A 110 -12.73 11.61 0.58
C ARG A 110 -12.78 10.46 1.61
N PRO A 111 -13.09 10.70 2.90
CA PRO A 111 -13.49 9.59 3.74
C PRO A 111 -14.72 8.96 3.08
N GLU A 112 -14.72 7.65 2.90
CA GLU A 112 -15.97 6.92 2.88
C GLU A 112 -16.60 7.22 4.25
N GLY A 113 -17.66 8.05 4.26
CA GLY A 113 -18.21 8.65 5.48
C GLY A 113 -17.66 10.02 5.85
N GLU A 114 -17.76 11.04 4.99
CA GLU A 114 -17.79 12.40 5.54
C GLU A 114 -18.97 12.48 6.52
N LEU A 115 -18.69 12.65 7.82
CA LEU A 115 -19.67 13.10 8.79
C LEU A 115 -20.21 14.43 8.26
N ARG A 116 -21.46 14.41 7.81
CA ARG A 116 -22.22 15.62 7.57
C ARG A 116 -22.21 16.46 8.87
N PRO A 117 -22.31 17.80 8.80
CA PRO A 117 -22.45 18.64 9.99
C PRO A 117 -23.64 18.25 10.89
N ASP A 118 -24.59 17.46 10.36
CA ASP A 118 -25.75 16.90 11.04
C ASP A 118 -25.49 15.54 11.74
N GLY A 119 -24.26 15.03 11.71
CA GLY A 119 -23.85 13.80 12.40
C GLY A 119 -24.11 12.49 11.65
N ARG A 120 -24.54 12.52 10.38
CA ARG A 120 -24.72 11.30 9.55
C ARG A 120 -23.48 11.04 8.69
N VAL A 121 -23.00 9.80 8.67
CA VAL A 121 -21.97 9.34 7.72
C VAL A 121 -22.60 9.04 6.36
N ASP A 122 -21.98 9.46 5.25
CA ASP A 122 -22.28 8.83 3.96
C ASP A 122 -21.72 7.39 3.96
N SER A 123 -22.53 6.42 3.54
CA SER A 123 -22.37 5.02 3.96
C SER A 123 -21.13 4.33 3.39
N SER A 124 -20.27 3.78 4.26
CA SER A 124 -19.45 2.58 3.97
C SER A 124 -20.34 1.32 3.89
N PRO A 125 -19.90 0.23 3.23
CA PRO A 125 -20.74 -0.87 2.72
C PRO A 125 -21.27 -1.87 3.77
N GLU A 126 -21.64 -1.42 4.96
CA GLU A 126 -22.17 -2.29 6.02
C GLU A 126 -23.55 -2.91 5.73
N ASN A 127 -24.11 -2.77 4.53
CA ASN A 127 -25.35 -3.44 4.13
C ASN A 127 -25.16 -4.79 3.40
N MET A 128 -23.95 -5.35 3.28
CA MET A 128 -23.78 -6.70 2.71
C MET A 128 -24.13 -7.85 3.68
N LYS A 129 -24.74 -7.59 4.84
CA LYS A 129 -25.26 -8.62 5.75
C LYS A 129 -26.75 -8.94 5.59
N ASP A 130 -27.47 -8.31 4.68
CA ASP A 130 -28.86 -8.70 4.38
C ASP A 130 -28.96 -9.46 3.05
N THR A 131 -28.84 -10.79 3.11
CA THR A 131 -29.02 -11.70 1.96
C THR A 131 -30.49 -11.91 1.58
N SER A 132 -31.39 -10.96 1.88
CA SER A 132 -32.83 -11.07 1.61
C SER A 132 -33.31 -10.13 0.51
N ARG A 133 -32.45 -9.73 -0.44
CA ARG A 133 -32.87 -8.87 -1.57
C ARG A 133 -32.42 -9.38 -2.93
N THR A 134 -32.67 -10.66 -3.18
CA THR A 134 -32.87 -11.14 -4.56
C THR A 134 -34.31 -10.84 -4.98
N LYS A 135 -34.48 -10.32 -6.20
CA LYS A 135 -35.73 -10.08 -6.98
C LYS A 135 -36.29 -8.65 -6.92
N ASN A 136 -35.74 -7.73 -7.71
CA ASN A 136 -36.44 -7.20 -8.89
C ASN A 136 -35.57 -6.19 -9.67
N ALA A 137 -35.88 -6.08 -10.95
CA ALA A 137 -35.13 -5.43 -12.01
C ALA A 137 -34.98 -3.89 -11.92
N GLY A 138 -33.93 -3.40 -12.59
CA GLY A 138 -33.97 -2.20 -13.46
C GLY A 138 -33.83 -0.84 -12.77
N GLY A 139 -32.66 -0.22 -12.91
CA GLY A 139 -32.48 1.20 -12.59
C GLY A 139 -31.02 1.61 -12.59
N GLU A 140 -30.54 2.13 -13.72
CA GLU A 140 -29.24 2.78 -13.85
C GLU A 140 -29.19 4.05 -12.98
N ALA A 141 -28.13 4.18 -12.18
CA ALA A 141 -27.60 5.43 -11.65
C ALA A 141 -26.10 5.21 -11.48
N GLY A 142 -25.16 6.01 -11.97
CA GLY A 142 -25.21 7.32 -12.57
C GLY A 142 -23.76 7.80 -12.56
N ASN A 143 -23.11 7.73 -13.71
CA ASN A 143 -21.89 8.42 -14.14
C ASN A 143 -20.99 9.07 -13.05
N THR A 144 -19.86 8.42 -12.73
CA THR A 144 -18.63 9.16 -12.41
C THR A 144 -17.76 9.13 -13.66
N GLY A 145 -17.51 10.32 -14.21
CA GLY A 145 -16.68 10.48 -15.39
C GLY A 145 -15.31 9.84 -15.16
N LEU A 146 -15.07 8.74 -15.86
CA LEU A 146 -13.77 8.09 -15.95
C LEU A 146 -12.79 9.06 -16.60
N ALA A 147 -12.11 9.86 -15.76
CA ALA A 147 -10.77 10.31 -16.11
C ALA A 147 -9.97 9.05 -16.45
N LYS A 148 -9.32 9.04 -17.62
CA LYS A 148 -8.62 7.88 -18.18
C LYS A 148 -7.80 7.18 -17.10
N LYS A 149 -8.22 5.97 -16.72
CA LYS A 149 -7.46 5.07 -15.84
C LYS A 149 -6.08 4.86 -16.46
N ASN A 150 -5.03 5.30 -15.79
CA ASN A 150 -3.70 4.74 -16.05
C ASN A 150 -3.70 3.34 -15.47
N ALA A 151 -3.45 2.34 -16.31
CA ALA A 151 -3.54 0.91 -15.98
C ALA A 151 -2.53 0.40 -14.93
N ASN A 152 -1.80 1.32 -14.27
CA ASN A 152 -0.60 1.01 -13.48
C ASN A 152 -0.65 1.55 -12.05
N ASP A 153 -1.78 2.11 -11.60
CA ASP A 153 -1.95 2.56 -10.21
C ASP A 153 -2.70 1.49 -9.43
N ALA A 154 -2.15 1.10 -8.28
CA ALA A 154 -2.76 0.14 -7.41
C ALA A 154 -4.05 0.72 -6.92
N THR A 155 -5.08 -0.07 -7.07
CA THR A 155 -6.43 0.42 -6.96
C THR A 155 -6.87 0.35 -5.51
N GLU A 156 -7.87 1.14 -5.17
CA GLU A 156 -8.56 1.05 -3.89
C GLU A 156 -9.05 -0.39 -3.64
N ALA A 157 -9.45 -1.10 -4.71
CA ALA A 157 -9.81 -2.51 -4.65
C ALA A 157 -8.64 -3.42 -4.21
N ASP A 158 -7.42 -3.15 -4.65
CA ASP A 158 -6.25 -3.96 -4.27
C ASP A 158 -5.92 -3.83 -2.78
N VAL A 159 -6.03 -2.60 -2.24
CA VAL A 159 -5.85 -2.35 -0.81
C VAL A 159 -6.93 -3.06 0.00
N THR A 160 -8.20 -2.92 -0.38
CA THR A 160 -9.34 -3.56 0.30
C THR A 160 -9.20 -5.09 0.27
N ASN A 161 -8.88 -5.67 -0.89
CA ASN A 161 -8.67 -7.11 -1.03
C ASN A 161 -7.53 -7.63 -0.14
N ALA A 162 -6.42 -6.88 -0.04
CA ALA A 162 -5.31 -7.27 0.82
C ALA A 162 -5.72 -7.27 2.32
N ILE A 163 -6.45 -6.24 2.75
CA ILE A 163 -6.98 -6.14 4.11
C ILE A 163 -7.95 -7.27 4.41
N GLU A 164 -8.87 -7.57 3.50
CA GLU A 164 -9.86 -8.64 3.65
C GLU A 164 -9.19 -10.02 3.74
N LYS A 165 -8.23 -10.31 2.84
CA LYS A 165 -7.45 -11.56 2.88
C LYS A 165 -6.76 -11.73 4.23
N LEU A 166 -6.10 -10.69 4.74
CA LEU A 166 -5.43 -10.75 6.03
C LEU A 166 -6.44 -10.91 7.18
N ASN A 167 -7.57 -10.21 7.12
CA ASN A 167 -8.62 -10.32 8.14
C ASN A 167 -9.29 -11.71 8.18
N ASN A 168 -9.27 -12.47 7.09
CA ASN A 168 -9.82 -13.82 7.08
C ASN A 168 -8.85 -14.88 7.66
N LEU A 169 -7.64 -14.48 8.06
CA LEU A 169 -6.66 -15.34 8.72
C LEU A 169 -6.68 -15.18 10.25
N SER A 170 -6.13 -16.16 10.96
CA SER A 170 -5.98 -16.13 12.41
C SER A 170 -4.77 -16.94 12.88
N GLY A 171 -4.28 -16.67 14.09
CA GLY A 171 -3.16 -17.41 14.67
C GLY A 171 -1.88 -17.34 13.83
N ALA A 172 -1.13 -18.44 13.79
CA ALA A 172 0.15 -18.51 13.07
C ALA A 172 0.03 -18.23 11.55
N SER A 173 -1.13 -18.49 10.92
CA SER A 173 -1.33 -18.18 9.50
C SER A 173 -1.49 -16.67 9.26
N PHE A 174 -2.16 -15.97 10.18
CA PHE A 174 -2.22 -14.51 10.18
C PHE A 174 -0.84 -13.90 10.38
N ASP A 175 -0.13 -14.35 11.42
CA ASP A 175 1.20 -13.83 11.78
C ASP A 175 2.17 -13.93 10.60
N LYS A 176 2.20 -15.11 9.95
CA LYS A 176 3.03 -15.34 8.78
C LYS A 176 2.64 -14.45 7.59
N ALA A 177 1.36 -14.38 7.26
CA ALA A 177 0.88 -13.59 6.12
C ALA A 177 1.16 -12.09 6.32
N TYR A 178 0.96 -11.58 7.53
CA TYR A 178 1.26 -10.19 7.87
C TYR A 178 2.75 -9.88 7.68
N VAL A 179 3.64 -10.73 8.20
CA VAL A 179 5.09 -10.54 8.08
C VAL A 179 5.55 -10.62 6.63
N GLU A 180 5.09 -11.61 5.86
CA GLU A 180 5.43 -11.75 4.44
C GLU A 180 4.98 -10.51 3.63
N MET A 181 3.74 -10.06 3.81
CA MET A 181 3.20 -8.86 3.16
C MET A 181 4.00 -7.60 3.54
N MET A 182 4.26 -7.39 4.84
CA MET A 182 4.96 -6.20 5.32
C MET A 182 6.41 -6.12 4.83
N VAL A 183 7.11 -7.26 4.69
CA VAL A 183 8.46 -7.28 4.09
C VAL A 183 8.42 -6.74 2.66
N VAL A 184 7.49 -7.22 1.84
CA VAL A 184 7.36 -6.80 0.43
C VAL A 184 6.94 -5.33 0.34
N ASP A 185 5.91 -4.93 1.08
CA ASP A 185 5.40 -3.56 1.09
C ASP A 185 6.49 -2.56 1.51
N HIS A 186 7.28 -2.88 2.54
CA HIS A 186 8.35 -1.98 2.98
C HIS A 186 9.55 -1.93 2.03
N GLN A 187 9.88 -3.03 1.33
CA GLN A 187 10.91 -2.98 0.29
C GLN A 187 10.51 -2.01 -0.82
N ASN A 188 9.26 -2.11 -1.23
CA ASN A 188 8.64 -1.24 -2.22
C ASN A 188 8.60 0.22 -1.73
N ALA A 189 8.15 0.47 -0.50
CA ALA A 189 8.11 1.81 0.09
C ALA A 189 9.52 2.43 0.20
N VAL A 190 10.52 1.68 0.66
CA VAL A 190 11.92 2.15 0.71
C VAL A 190 12.39 2.57 -0.68
N PHE A 191 12.13 1.76 -1.71
CA PHE A 191 12.49 2.11 -3.08
C PHE A 191 11.79 3.38 -3.58
N LEU A 192 10.49 3.52 -3.32
CA LEU A 192 9.71 4.71 -3.67
C LEU A 192 10.30 5.97 -3.02
N PHE A 193 10.62 5.89 -1.73
CA PHE A 193 11.17 7.01 -0.97
C PHE A 193 12.62 7.31 -1.34
N GLU A 194 13.43 6.30 -1.68
CA GLU A 194 14.77 6.51 -2.25
C GLU A 194 14.69 7.29 -3.56
N LYS A 195 13.78 6.92 -4.47
CA LYS A 195 13.58 7.71 -5.71
C LYS A 195 13.08 9.12 -5.41
N ALA A 196 12.10 9.29 -4.55
CA ALA A 196 11.56 10.60 -4.18
C ALA A 196 12.58 11.48 -3.46
N SER A 197 13.54 10.89 -2.73
CA SER A 197 14.66 11.61 -2.12
C SER A 197 15.56 12.29 -3.15
N GLN A 198 15.50 11.87 -4.41
CA GLN A 198 16.24 12.45 -5.53
C GLN A 198 15.41 13.44 -6.35
N SER A 199 14.14 13.69 -5.98
CA SER A 199 13.24 14.58 -6.71
C SER A 199 13.81 15.99 -6.91
N ALA A 200 13.46 16.61 -8.04
CA ALA A 200 13.71 18.03 -8.28
C ALA A 200 12.77 18.93 -7.44
N ASP A 201 11.62 18.41 -7.02
CA ASP A 201 10.69 19.07 -6.11
C ASP A 201 11.25 19.00 -4.67
N LEU A 202 11.61 20.17 -4.12
CA LEU A 202 12.34 20.26 -2.85
C LEU A 202 11.52 19.79 -1.66
N GLU A 203 10.22 20.02 -1.64
CA GLU A 203 9.33 19.60 -0.56
C GLU A 203 9.04 18.09 -0.62
N VAL A 204 8.91 17.52 -1.82
CA VAL A 204 8.85 16.06 -2.00
C VAL A 204 10.16 15.40 -1.54
N LYS A 205 11.30 15.96 -1.97
CA LYS A 205 12.63 15.50 -1.54
C LYS A 205 12.79 15.59 -0.02
N ALA A 206 12.36 16.68 0.60
CA ALA A 206 12.44 16.86 2.04
C ALA A 206 11.56 15.86 2.80
N TYR A 207 10.31 15.67 2.36
CA TYR A 207 9.40 14.69 2.95
C TYR A 207 9.96 13.26 2.83
N ALA A 208 10.46 12.89 1.65
CA ALA A 208 11.04 11.57 1.41
C ALA A 208 12.26 11.32 2.31
N ASN A 209 13.19 12.28 2.39
CA ASN A 209 14.38 12.18 3.25
C ASN A 209 14.04 12.10 4.74
N LYS A 210 12.95 12.75 5.17
CA LYS A 210 12.50 12.72 6.57
C LYS A 210 12.04 11.31 7.00
N TYR A 211 11.32 10.60 6.15
CA TYR A 211 10.70 9.32 6.49
C TYR A 211 11.45 8.08 6.00
N LEU A 212 12.37 8.23 5.05
CA LEU A 212 13.17 7.10 4.54
C LEU A 212 13.92 6.32 5.65
N PRO A 213 14.57 6.95 6.65
CA PRO A 213 15.22 6.20 7.73
C PRO A 213 14.25 5.36 8.55
N THR A 214 13.01 5.84 8.75
CA THR A 214 11.95 5.11 9.46
C THR A 214 11.52 3.87 8.68
N LEU A 215 11.26 4.01 7.38
CA LEU A 215 10.90 2.88 6.51
C LEU A 215 12.01 1.81 6.46
N GLN A 216 13.28 2.24 6.40
CA GLN A 216 14.43 1.32 6.46
C GLN A 216 14.52 0.59 7.81
N LYS A 217 14.23 1.28 8.92
CA LYS A 217 14.17 0.69 10.25
C LYS A 217 13.05 -0.34 10.35
N HIS A 218 11.84 -0.01 9.89
CA HIS A 218 10.70 -0.93 9.88
C HIS A 218 11.01 -2.17 9.04
N LEU A 219 11.57 -2.00 7.83
CA LEU A 219 12.00 -3.11 6.97
C LEU A 219 12.98 -4.04 7.68
N LYS A 220 13.96 -3.48 8.40
CA LYS A 220 14.93 -4.26 9.18
C LYS A 220 14.24 -5.04 10.30
N GLN A 221 13.31 -4.41 11.02
CA GLN A 221 12.57 -5.04 12.12
C GLN A 221 11.69 -6.18 11.62
N ILE A 222 10.89 -5.96 10.58
CA ILE A 222 9.97 -6.99 10.07
C ILE A 222 10.72 -8.16 9.43
N LYS A 223 11.84 -7.92 8.74
CA LYS A 223 12.74 -9.00 8.28
C LYS A 223 13.33 -9.84 9.41
N ALA A 224 13.48 -9.27 10.61
CA ALA A 224 13.93 -10.04 11.77
C ALA A 224 12.82 -10.92 12.36
N LEU A 225 11.55 -10.57 12.13
CA LEU A 225 10.37 -11.36 12.53
C LEU A 225 10.03 -12.46 11.51
N ALA A 226 10.53 -12.37 10.27
CA ALA A 226 10.32 -13.36 9.21
C ALA A 226 11.19 -14.64 9.34
N LYS A 227 11.92 -14.78 10.46
CA LYS A 227 12.92 -15.84 10.68
C LYS A 227 12.35 -17.04 11.43
#